data_AF-A0A9E4A3G0-F1
#
_entry.id   AF-A0A9E4A3G0-F1
#
_cell.length_a   1.000
_cell.length_b   1.000
_cell.length_c   1.000
_cell.angle_alpha   90.00
_cell.angle_beta   90.00
_cell.angle_gamma   90.00
#
_symmetry.space_group_name_H-M   'P 1'
#
loop_
_entity.id
_entity.type
_entity.pdbx_description
1 polymer ?
#
loop_
_entity_poly.entity_id
_entity_poly.type
_entity_poly.pdbx_seq_one_letter_code
_entity_poly.pdbx_strand_id
1 'polypeptide(L)'
;MNPFIQIAQGVVGAILISLFFILRSSFGEARHTLSIIGAIIIFIASGYILRTRLIRWGSRQVWLKYHQRLASLGLSLVLIHSAAQPLVWHSWLAFTLALLNLGTGVAVSFTAHRARRILLRCHLALAPILLLSVVLHGREKLDHDEFFPLTEVHDVPCAKCHTSEMLLFTIDPYFQSDLDTGGTASENLQWEFGLHGTSLSRQTTIATKETDNRWLVTDETNEEEYTVKKADDRLSVHADGVYEAYTCLTCHVHNTPEIQFDHESHGVKSYNACLNCHQTVINGIKYGTRKANWEYNP
;
A
#
# COMPACT_ATOMS: atom_id res chain seq x y z
N MET A 1 35.34 17.75 4.78
CA MET A 1 34.84 16.87 3.71
C MET A 1 34.08 17.76 2.76
N ASN A 2 34.38 17.70 1.47
CA ASN A 2 33.76 18.56 0.48
C ASN A 2 32.23 18.28 0.46
N PRO A 3 31.36 19.29 0.64
CA PRO A 3 29.90 19.09 0.69
C PRO A 3 29.37 18.33 -0.53
N PHE A 4 29.97 18.52 -1.71
CA PHE A 4 29.59 17.80 -2.94
C PHE A 4 29.80 16.29 -2.82
N ILE A 5 30.90 15.85 -2.19
CA ILE A 5 31.16 14.42 -1.96
C ILE A 5 30.10 13.82 -1.02
N GLN A 6 29.64 14.59 -0.03
CA GLN A 6 28.62 14.13 0.93
C GLN A 6 27.27 13.96 0.25
N ILE A 7 26.90 14.91 -0.60
CA ILE A 7 25.67 14.86 -1.39
C ILE A 7 25.73 13.67 -2.35
N ALA A 8 26.83 13.50 -3.09
CA ALA A 8 27.01 12.37 -3.99
C ALA A 8 26.88 11.02 -3.26
N GLN A 9 27.48 10.87 -2.08
CA GLN A 9 27.33 9.67 -1.25
C GLN A 9 25.88 9.43 -0.79
N GLY A 10 25.17 10.48 -0.40
CA GLY A 10 23.76 10.40 -0.01
C GLY A 10 22.87 9.98 -1.17
N VAL A 11 23.06 10.59 -2.35
CA VAL A 11 22.31 10.27 -3.58
C VAL A 11 22.56 8.84 -4.02
N VAL A 12 23.82 8.40 -4.11
CA VAL A 12 24.16 7.02 -4.49
C VAL A 12 23.56 6.02 -3.49
N GLY A 13 23.67 6.29 -2.18
CA GLY A 13 23.05 5.45 -1.15
C GLY A 13 21.53 5.38 -1.29
N ALA A 14 20.87 6.50 -1.53
CA ALA A 14 19.43 6.56 -1.71
C ALA A 14 18.97 5.81 -2.97
N ILE A 15 19.72 5.91 -4.08
CA ILE A 15 19.45 5.15 -5.31
C ILE A 15 19.57 3.64 -5.05
N LEU A 16 20.64 3.18 -4.40
CA LEU A 16 20.83 1.76 -4.12
C LEU A 16 19.73 1.18 -3.22
N ILE A 17 19.34 1.92 -2.17
CA ILE A 17 18.22 1.53 -1.30
C ILE A 17 16.92 1.51 -2.10
N SER A 18 16.67 2.52 -2.92
CA SER A 18 15.47 2.60 -3.76
C SER A 18 15.38 1.43 -4.72
N LEU A 19 16.46 1.11 -5.43
CA LEU A 19 16.54 -0.04 -6.34
C LEU A 19 16.29 -1.36 -5.62
N PHE A 20 16.89 -1.55 -4.44
CA PHE A 20 16.68 -2.77 -3.64
C PHE A 20 15.19 -2.97 -3.30
N PHE A 21 14.50 -1.92 -2.87
CA PHE A 21 13.07 -2.01 -2.56
C PHE A 21 12.21 -2.17 -3.81
N ILE A 22 12.49 -1.44 -4.89
CA ILE A 22 11.74 -1.55 -6.16
C ILE A 22 11.89 -2.95 -6.76
N LEU A 23 13.04 -3.61 -6.63
CA LEU A 23 13.25 -4.96 -7.15
C LEU A 23 12.56 -6.05 -6.31
N ARG A 24 12.23 -5.78 -5.05
CA ARG A 24 11.70 -6.77 -4.10
C ARG A 24 10.23 -6.56 -3.73
N SER A 25 9.70 -5.37 -3.93
CA SER A 25 8.33 -4.98 -3.58
C SER A 25 7.69 -4.19 -4.71
N SER A 26 6.37 -4.01 -4.65
CA SER A 26 5.67 -3.16 -5.61
C SER A 26 6.16 -1.70 -5.50
N PHE A 27 6.10 -0.94 -6.60
CA PHE A 27 6.57 0.45 -6.61
C PHE A 27 5.86 1.32 -5.54
N GLY A 28 4.58 1.06 -5.26
CA GLY A 28 3.81 1.74 -4.22
C GLY A 28 4.33 1.46 -2.80
N GLU A 29 4.54 0.20 -2.46
CA GLU A 29 5.09 -0.21 -1.14
C GLU A 29 6.52 0.28 -0.95
N ALA A 30 7.35 0.17 -2.00
CA ALA A 30 8.72 0.68 -2.00
C ALA A 30 8.72 2.18 -1.69
N ARG A 31 7.84 2.94 -2.32
CA ARG A 31 7.76 4.40 -2.17
C ARG A 31 7.47 4.82 -0.72
N HIS A 32 6.45 4.23 -0.09
CA HIS A 32 6.10 4.55 1.30
C HIS A 32 7.22 4.18 2.27
N THR A 33 7.81 2.99 2.08
CA THR A 33 8.92 2.49 2.89
C THR A 33 10.15 3.41 2.81
N LEU A 34 10.49 3.92 1.63
CA LEU A 34 11.60 4.85 1.44
C LEU A 34 11.40 6.18 2.20
N SER A 35 10.16 6.68 2.25
CA SER A 35 9.83 7.90 3.00
C SER A 35 10.02 7.72 4.50
N ILE A 36 9.53 6.60 5.05
CA ILE A 36 9.71 6.25 6.47
C ILE A 36 11.19 6.12 6.83
N ILE A 37 11.95 5.38 6.02
CA ILE A 37 13.40 5.21 6.24
C ILE A 37 14.09 6.57 6.17
N GLY A 38 13.75 7.41 5.20
CA GLY A 38 14.26 8.77 5.07
C GLY A 38 13.97 9.62 6.33
N ALA A 39 12.73 9.58 6.83
CA ALA A 39 12.30 10.30 8.03
C ALA A 39 13.09 9.86 9.28
N ILE A 40 13.24 8.56 9.49
CA ILE A 40 14.01 7.98 10.60
C ILE A 40 15.46 8.43 10.52
N ILE A 41 16.07 8.39 9.33
CA ILE A 41 17.45 8.82 9.13
C ILE A 41 17.63 10.31 9.43
N ILE A 42 16.69 11.18 9.01
CA ILE A 42 16.70 12.62 9.32
C ILE A 42 16.54 12.86 10.83
N PHE A 43 15.67 12.09 11.50
CA PHE A 43 15.49 12.15 12.94
C PHE A 43 16.80 11.80 13.69
N ILE A 44 17.45 10.71 13.30
CA ILE A 44 18.76 10.30 13.87
C ILE A 44 19.81 11.38 13.58
N ALA A 45 19.84 11.94 12.36
CA ALA A 45 20.75 13.03 12.02
C ALA A 45 20.53 14.27 12.91
N SER A 46 19.28 14.57 13.26
CA SER A 46 18.91 15.68 14.15
C SER A 46 19.38 15.46 15.60
N GLY A 47 19.68 14.22 15.99
CA GLY A 47 20.32 13.88 17.26
C GLY A 47 21.66 14.61 17.50
N TYR A 48 22.30 15.14 16.44
CA TYR A 48 23.44 16.04 16.59
C TYR A 48 23.16 17.28 17.47
N ILE A 49 21.92 17.77 17.47
CA ILE A 49 21.51 18.89 18.33
C ILE A 49 21.60 18.51 19.81
N LEU A 50 21.21 17.28 20.17
CA LEU A 50 21.34 16.75 21.54
C LEU A 50 22.81 16.71 21.96
N ARG A 51 23.73 16.45 21.03
CA ARG A 51 25.16 16.50 21.31
C ARG A 51 25.67 17.91 21.61
N THR A 52 25.05 18.97 21.09
CA THR A 52 25.44 20.33 21.47
C THR A 52 24.98 20.76 22.86
N ARG A 53 24.00 20.08 23.47
CA ARG A 53 23.39 20.49 24.74
C ARG A 53 23.52 19.48 25.88
N LEU A 54 23.56 18.17 25.58
CA LEU A 54 23.40 17.09 26.55
C LEU A 54 24.52 16.05 26.47
N ILE A 55 24.90 15.59 25.26
CA ILE A 55 25.83 14.47 25.11
C ILE A 55 27.28 14.99 25.01
N ARG A 56 28.12 14.67 26.00
CA ARG A 56 29.55 15.06 26.03
C ARG A 56 30.51 14.03 25.43
N TRP A 57 30.00 12.87 25.03
CA TRP A 57 30.82 11.77 24.52
C TRP A 57 31.15 11.92 23.03
N GLY A 58 32.38 11.56 22.66
CA GLY A 58 32.88 11.59 21.27
C GLY A 58 33.29 12.97 20.76
N SER A 59 34.13 12.97 19.71
CA SER A 59 34.66 14.22 19.15
C SER A 59 33.61 14.97 18.33
N ARG A 60 33.65 16.31 18.38
CA ARG A 60 32.74 17.18 17.62
C ARG A 60 32.78 16.89 16.13
N GLN A 61 33.97 16.63 15.62
CA GLN A 61 34.19 16.38 14.20
C GLN A 61 33.55 15.07 13.74
N VAL A 62 33.58 14.03 14.58
CA VAL A 62 32.95 12.74 14.27
C VAL A 62 31.43 12.89 14.22
N TRP A 63 30.83 13.52 15.23
CA TRP A 63 29.39 13.79 15.27
C TRP A 63 28.91 14.64 14.10
N LEU A 64 29.71 15.64 13.69
CA LEU A 64 29.40 16.45 12.52
C LEU A 64 29.44 15.62 11.23
N LYS A 65 30.42 14.72 11.07
CA LYS A 65 30.49 13.82 9.91
C LYS A 65 29.30 12.86 9.87
N TYR A 66 28.87 12.32 11.01
CA TYR A 66 27.67 11.47 11.11
C TYR A 66 26.41 12.24 10.72
N HIS A 67 26.20 13.42 11.31
CA HIS A 67 25.09 14.29 10.96
C HIS A 67 25.03 14.55 9.46
N GLN A 68 26.15 14.97 8.86
CA GLN A 68 26.24 15.28 7.43
C GLN A 68 25.92 14.07 6.54
N ARG A 69 26.43 12.88 6.87
CA ARG A 69 26.16 11.66 6.09
C ARG A 69 24.71 11.23 6.18
N LEU A 70 24.16 11.18 7.39
CA LEU A 70 22.78 10.76 7.62
C LEU A 70 21.80 11.79 7.05
N ALA A 71 22.01 13.08 7.30
CA ALA A 71 21.16 14.13 6.73
C ALA A 71 21.18 14.10 5.21
N SER A 72 22.34 13.91 4.58
CA SER A 72 22.46 13.76 3.13
C SER A 72 21.66 12.57 2.60
N LEU A 73 21.85 11.37 3.18
CA LEU A 73 21.11 10.17 2.79
C LEU A 73 19.60 10.31 2.99
N GLY A 74 19.18 10.80 4.17
CA GLY A 74 17.76 10.97 4.49
C GLY A 74 17.08 12.01 3.61
N LEU A 75 17.73 13.15 3.34
CA LEU A 75 17.24 14.16 2.40
C LEU A 75 17.17 13.60 0.97
N SER A 76 18.16 12.83 0.52
CA SER A 76 18.12 12.19 -0.80
C SER A 76 16.96 11.21 -0.94
N LEU A 77 16.68 10.40 0.09
CA LEU A 77 15.52 9.50 0.10
C LEU A 77 14.19 10.26 0.02
N VAL A 78 14.03 11.30 0.84
CA VAL A 78 12.82 12.14 0.82
C VAL A 78 12.65 12.87 -0.51
N LEU A 79 13.74 13.38 -1.11
CA LEU A 79 13.69 14.08 -2.39
C LEU A 79 13.38 13.13 -3.55
N ILE A 80 13.99 11.94 -3.61
CA ILE A 80 13.67 10.92 -4.63
C ILE A 80 12.20 10.50 -4.51
N HIS A 81 11.73 10.26 -3.29
CA HIS A 81 10.33 9.94 -3.01
C HIS A 81 9.38 11.06 -3.47
N SER A 82 9.66 12.30 -3.09
CA SER A 82 8.77 13.44 -3.37
C SER A 82 8.81 13.89 -4.82
N ALA A 83 9.95 13.71 -5.51
CA ALA A 83 10.10 14.03 -6.93
C ALA A 83 9.31 13.07 -7.84
N ALA A 84 8.98 11.87 -7.36
CA ALA A 84 8.32 10.85 -8.16
C ALA A 84 6.86 11.18 -8.51
N GLN A 85 6.15 12.05 -7.74
CA GLN A 85 4.83 12.60 -8.09
C GLN A 85 4.30 13.55 -7.00
N PRO A 86 4.48 14.87 -7.13
CA PRO A 86 3.92 15.83 -6.17
C PRO A 86 2.50 16.22 -6.59
N LEU A 87 1.57 15.26 -6.55
CA LEU A 87 0.17 15.51 -6.91
C LEU A 87 -0.59 16.28 -5.80
N VAL A 88 -0.13 16.14 -4.55
CA VAL A 88 -0.79 16.72 -3.37
C VAL A 88 0.07 17.79 -2.72
N TRP A 89 -0.57 18.86 -2.21
CA TRP A 89 0.13 20.05 -1.73
C TRP A 89 1.10 19.76 -0.57
N HIS A 90 0.81 18.76 0.28
CA HIS A 90 1.69 18.32 1.37
C HIS A 90 3.03 17.78 0.84
N SER A 91 3.01 17.08 -0.30
CA SER A 91 4.21 16.56 -0.96
C SER A 91 5.11 17.69 -1.45
N TRP A 92 4.51 18.76 -2.00
CA TRP A 92 5.23 19.98 -2.40
C TRP A 92 5.85 20.70 -1.21
N LEU A 93 5.16 20.72 -0.06
CA LEU A 93 5.68 21.32 1.16
C LEU A 93 6.91 20.54 1.66
N ALA A 94 6.82 19.22 1.78
CA ALA A 94 7.94 18.37 2.19
C ALA A 94 9.13 18.49 1.24
N PHE A 95 8.89 18.49 -0.08
CA PHE A 95 9.92 18.68 -1.09
C PHE A 95 10.62 20.03 -0.98
N THR A 96 9.85 21.12 -0.90
CA THR A 96 10.37 22.48 -0.78
C THR A 96 11.19 22.65 0.48
N LEU A 97 10.70 22.15 1.62
CA LEU A 97 11.41 22.19 2.90
C LEU A 97 12.70 21.37 2.84
N ALA A 98 12.70 20.20 2.19
CA ALA A 98 13.89 19.38 2.02
C ALA A 98 14.95 20.11 1.17
N LEU A 99 14.53 20.78 0.09
CA LEU A 99 15.42 21.56 -0.78
C LEU A 99 16.00 22.78 -0.05
N LEU A 100 15.18 23.51 0.71
CA LEU A 100 15.64 24.64 1.52
C LEU A 100 16.59 24.18 2.63
N ASN A 101 16.33 23.04 3.26
CA ASN A 101 17.20 22.49 4.29
C ASN A 101 18.56 22.05 3.72
N LEU A 102 18.56 21.38 2.55
CA LEU A 102 19.77 21.08 1.80
C LEU A 102 20.53 22.35 1.41
N GLY A 103 19.84 23.32 0.82
CA GLY A 103 20.43 24.59 0.37
C GLY A 103 21.05 25.38 1.51
N THR A 104 20.38 25.47 2.67
CA THR A 104 20.94 26.12 3.86
C THR A 104 22.12 25.36 4.44
N GLY A 105 22.11 24.02 4.45
CA GLY A 105 23.25 23.21 4.89
C GLY A 105 24.49 23.38 3.99
N VAL A 106 24.29 23.44 2.68
CA VAL A 106 25.34 23.74 1.70
C VAL A 106 25.85 25.18 1.89
N ALA A 107 24.95 26.16 1.98
CA ALA A 107 25.32 27.57 2.16
C ALA A 107 26.13 27.82 3.45
N VAL A 108 25.79 27.16 4.56
CA VAL A 108 26.57 27.23 5.82
C VAL A 108 28.02 26.76 5.62
N SER A 109 28.26 25.84 4.68
CA SER A 109 29.60 25.31 4.40
C SER A 109 30.47 26.29 3.62
N PHE A 110 29.87 27.23 2.89
CA PHE A 110 30.57 28.20 2.03
C PHE A 110 30.55 29.64 2.54
N THR A 111 29.76 29.96 3.56
CA THR A 111 29.57 31.34 4.02
C THR A 111 30.44 31.73 5.21
N ALA A 112 30.92 32.97 5.19
CA ALA A 112 31.77 33.55 6.23
C ALA A 112 30.97 34.16 7.42
N HIS A 113 31.73 34.43 8.48
CA HIS A 113 31.35 34.71 9.88
C HIS A 113 29.96 35.27 10.20
N ARG A 114 29.50 36.36 9.57
CA ARG A 114 28.24 37.04 9.93
C ARG A 114 27.02 36.37 9.30
N ALA A 115 27.07 36.09 7.99
CA ALA A 115 26.02 35.38 7.26
C ALA A 115 25.85 33.93 7.76
N ARG A 116 26.96 33.29 8.14
CA ARG A 116 26.97 31.92 8.65
C ARG A 116 26.08 31.74 9.89
N ARG A 117 26.06 32.70 10.83
CA ARG A 117 25.21 32.60 12.03
C ARG A 117 23.72 32.66 11.69
N ILE A 118 23.35 33.51 10.74
CA ILE A 118 21.96 33.66 10.28
C ILE A 118 21.54 32.37 9.58
N LEU A 119 22.35 31.88 8.64
CA LEU A 119 22.08 30.63 7.92
C LEU A 119 22.00 29.42 8.85
N LEU A 120 22.84 29.35 9.89
CA LEU A 120 22.77 28.28 10.88
C LEU A 120 21.44 28.32 11.66
N ARG A 121 20.94 29.52 12.00
CA ARG A 121 19.63 29.66 12.65
C ARG A 121 18.50 29.23 11.73
N CYS A 122 18.54 29.64 10.46
CA CYS A 122 17.56 29.20 9.47
C CYS A 122 17.58 27.68 9.32
N HIS A 123 18.76 27.07 9.17
CA HIS A 123 18.92 25.62 9.06
C HIS A 123 18.37 24.87 10.28
N LEU A 124 18.67 25.35 11.49
CA LEU A 124 18.17 24.77 12.74
C LEU A 124 16.65 24.92 12.89
N ALA A 125 16.05 25.98 12.36
CA ALA A 125 14.60 26.18 12.35
C ALA A 125 13.90 25.32 11.29
N LEU A 126 14.51 25.15 10.11
CA LEU A 126 13.97 24.35 9.02
C LEU A 126 13.94 22.85 9.33
N ALA A 127 14.94 22.32 10.03
CA ALA A 127 15.02 20.90 10.34
C ALA A 127 13.79 20.31 11.07
N PRO A 128 13.30 20.88 12.19
CA PRO A 128 12.09 20.39 12.86
C PRO A 128 10.82 20.59 12.02
N ILE A 129 10.73 21.68 11.25
CA ILE A 129 9.59 21.94 10.36
C ILE A 129 9.55 20.91 9.23
N LEU A 130 10.70 20.57 8.65
CA LEU A 130 10.83 19.51 7.66
C LEU A 130 10.42 18.16 8.25
N LEU A 131 10.92 17.80 9.44
CA LEU A 131 10.56 16.54 10.07
C LEU A 131 9.05 16.45 10.32
N LEU A 132 8.44 17.52 10.83
CA LEU A 132 6.99 17.59 11.04
C LEU A 132 6.24 17.45 9.71
N SER A 133 6.68 18.14 8.66
CA SER A 133 6.08 18.04 7.32
C SER A 133 6.14 16.61 6.77
N VAL A 134 7.27 15.91 6.94
CA VAL A 134 7.40 14.50 6.53
C VAL A 134 6.47 13.59 7.32
N VAL A 135 6.34 13.81 8.63
CA VAL A 135 5.41 13.04 9.49
C VAL A 135 3.95 13.31 9.10
N LEU A 136 3.59 14.56 8.85
CA LEU A 136 2.24 14.93 8.42
C LEU A 136 1.92 14.34 7.04
N HIS A 137 2.88 14.40 6.12
CA HIS A 137 2.77 13.76 4.80
C HIS A 137 2.55 12.25 4.91
N GLY A 138 3.20 11.57 5.87
CA GLY A 138 3.00 10.14 6.11
C GLY A 138 1.77 9.78 6.96
N ARG A 139 1.06 10.76 7.54
CA ARG A 139 -0.12 10.52 8.39
C ARG A 139 -1.38 10.32 7.54
N GLU A 140 -1.49 11.03 6.44
CA GLU A 140 -2.51 10.74 5.45
C GLU A 140 -2.12 9.45 4.76
N LYS A 141 -2.84 8.37 5.10
CA LYS A 141 -2.83 7.19 4.25
C LYS A 141 -3.29 7.70 2.90
N LEU A 142 -2.35 7.70 1.96
CA LEU A 142 -2.62 8.00 0.56
C LEU A 142 -3.77 7.10 0.15
N ASP A 143 -4.92 7.69 -0.09
CA ASP A 143 -6.07 6.94 -0.56
C ASP A 143 -5.64 6.31 -1.87
N HIS A 144 -5.74 4.99 -1.96
CA HIS A 144 -5.27 4.25 -3.13
C HIS A 144 -5.92 4.82 -4.41
N ASP A 145 -7.15 5.32 -4.24
CA ASP A 145 -8.02 5.93 -5.24
C ASP A 145 -7.56 7.33 -5.70
N GLU A 146 -6.76 8.06 -4.92
CA GLU A 146 -6.23 9.38 -5.32
C GLU A 146 -4.89 9.25 -6.08
N PHE A 147 -4.15 8.15 -5.86
CA PHE A 147 -2.81 7.92 -6.44
C PHE A 147 -2.83 7.09 -7.72
N PHE A 148 -3.81 6.20 -7.83
CA PHE A 148 -4.25 5.63 -9.07
C PHE A 148 -5.73 5.94 -9.17
N PRO A 149 -6.13 7.13 -9.65
CA PRO A 149 -7.52 7.36 -9.98
C PRO A 149 -7.90 6.28 -10.99
N LEU A 150 -8.65 5.28 -10.52
CA LEU A 150 -9.13 4.19 -11.32
C LEU A 150 -10.27 4.66 -12.27
N THR A 151 -10.29 5.96 -12.56
CA THR A 151 -11.27 6.66 -13.40
C THR A 151 -10.94 6.55 -14.89
N GLU A 152 -9.77 6.00 -15.25
CA GLU A 152 -9.35 5.71 -16.62
C GLU A 152 -9.07 4.22 -16.82
N VAL A 153 -9.14 3.73 -18.06
CA VAL A 153 -8.85 2.33 -18.40
C VAL A 153 -7.44 1.94 -17.93
N HIS A 154 -7.37 1.02 -16.98
CA HIS A 154 -6.11 0.52 -16.42
C HIS A 154 -5.93 -0.97 -16.65
N ASP A 155 -4.78 -1.29 -17.23
CA ASP A 155 -4.28 -2.66 -17.49
C ASP A 155 -3.58 -3.25 -16.26
N VAL A 156 -4.09 -3.01 -15.05
CA VAL A 156 -3.57 -3.64 -13.84
C VAL A 156 -4.49 -4.81 -13.49
N PRO A 157 -3.99 -6.06 -13.46
CA PRO A 157 -4.78 -7.18 -12.98
C PRO A 157 -5.24 -6.87 -11.56
N CYS A 158 -6.52 -7.05 -11.21
CA CYS A 158 -7.10 -6.80 -9.87
C CYS A 158 -6.36 -7.50 -8.68
N ALA A 159 -5.32 -8.32 -8.92
CA ALA A 159 -4.64 -9.27 -8.03
C ALA A 159 -3.53 -8.77 -7.08
N LYS A 160 -2.66 -7.80 -7.38
CA LYS A 160 -2.92 -6.46 -7.86
C LYS A 160 -3.27 -5.62 -6.63
N CYS A 161 -4.55 -5.26 -6.57
CA CYS A 161 -5.10 -4.39 -5.53
C CYS A 161 -5.93 -5.17 -4.49
N HIS A 162 -6.29 -6.42 -4.76
CA HIS A 162 -7.09 -7.26 -3.87
C HIS A 162 -6.36 -8.57 -3.56
N THR A 163 -6.11 -8.81 -2.27
CA THR A 163 -5.50 -10.06 -1.78
C THR A 163 -6.39 -11.26 -2.10
N SER A 164 -5.80 -12.44 -2.21
CA SER A 164 -6.45 -13.71 -2.58
C SER A 164 -7.61 -14.18 -1.69
N GLU A 165 -7.86 -13.48 -0.56
CA GLU A 165 -8.84 -13.84 0.46
C GLU A 165 -9.76 -12.65 0.76
N MET A 166 -10.76 -12.41 -0.09
CA MET A 166 -11.75 -11.34 0.08
C MET A 166 -12.57 -11.58 1.35
N LEU A 167 -12.59 -10.62 2.28
CA LEU A 167 -13.53 -10.64 3.40
C LEU A 167 -14.95 -10.52 2.85
N LEU A 168 -15.80 -11.52 3.12
CA LEU A 168 -17.21 -11.51 2.74
C LEU A 168 -18.04 -10.86 3.85
N PHE A 169 -17.94 -11.43 5.06
CA PHE A 169 -18.70 -10.99 6.22
C PHE A 169 -18.03 -11.50 7.51
N THR A 170 -18.60 -11.12 8.65
CA THR A 170 -18.17 -11.55 9.97
C THR A 170 -19.31 -12.23 10.69
N ILE A 171 -19.01 -13.33 11.39
CA ILE A 171 -19.97 -14.09 12.19
C ILE A 171 -19.61 -14.07 13.67
N ASP A 172 -20.57 -14.43 14.51
CA ASP A 172 -20.42 -14.44 15.96
C ASP A 172 -19.39 -15.50 16.42
N PRO A 173 -18.52 -15.20 17.41
CA PRO A 173 -17.61 -16.18 18.01
C PRO A 173 -18.26 -17.46 18.52
N TYR A 174 -19.57 -17.44 18.79
CA TYR A 174 -20.37 -18.62 19.13
C TYR A 174 -20.15 -19.79 18.15
N PHE A 175 -19.94 -19.51 16.86
CA PHE A 175 -19.71 -20.54 15.84
C PHE A 175 -18.32 -21.18 15.90
N GLN A 176 -17.42 -20.71 16.76
CA GLN A 176 -16.07 -21.27 16.84
C GLN A 176 -16.09 -22.75 17.23
N SER A 177 -16.97 -23.16 18.15
CA SER A 177 -17.09 -24.58 18.53
C SER A 177 -17.49 -25.47 17.36
N ASP A 178 -18.34 -24.96 16.48
CA ASP A 178 -18.80 -25.68 15.28
C ASP A 178 -17.65 -25.83 14.29
N LEU A 179 -16.82 -24.80 14.13
CA LEU A 179 -15.63 -24.82 13.29
C LEU A 179 -14.54 -25.75 13.85
N ASP A 180 -14.31 -25.71 15.16
CA ASP A 180 -13.32 -26.52 15.88
C ASP A 180 -13.66 -28.02 15.88
N THR A 181 -14.97 -28.34 15.85
CA THR A 181 -15.43 -29.73 15.74
C THR A 181 -15.04 -30.35 14.40
N GLY A 182 -14.99 -29.55 13.33
CA GLY A 182 -14.72 -30.00 11.96
C GLY A 182 -15.82 -30.91 11.41
N GLY A 183 -15.60 -31.47 10.22
CA GLY A 183 -16.56 -32.36 9.57
C GLY A 183 -17.64 -31.58 8.81
N THR A 184 -18.91 -31.99 8.89
CA THR A 184 -20.00 -31.31 8.14
C THR A 184 -20.45 -30.04 8.85
N ALA A 185 -20.65 -28.96 8.08
CA ALA A 185 -21.15 -27.69 8.62
C ALA A 185 -22.50 -27.86 9.34
N SER A 186 -22.64 -27.27 10.53
CA SER A 186 -23.88 -27.32 11.31
C SER A 186 -25.02 -26.57 10.61
N GLU A 187 -26.27 -26.92 10.90
CA GLU A 187 -27.43 -26.19 10.34
C GLU A 187 -27.41 -24.71 10.75
N ASN A 188 -26.93 -24.40 11.95
CA ASN A 188 -26.83 -23.01 12.42
C ASN A 188 -25.76 -22.23 11.64
N LEU A 189 -24.61 -22.85 11.35
CA LEU A 189 -23.56 -22.22 10.56
C LEU A 189 -23.99 -22.04 9.09
N GLN A 190 -24.68 -23.02 8.52
CA GLN A 190 -25.29 -22.92 7.18
C GLN A 190 -26.31 -21.76 7.12
N TRP A 191 -27.16 -21.66 8.14
CA TRP A 191 -28.13 -20.57 8.26
C TRP A 191 -27.46 -19.20 8.36
N GLU A 192 -26.41 -19.09 9.19
CA GLU A 192 -25.66 -17.83 9.34
C GLU A 192 -25.03 -17.38 8.02
N PHE A 193 -24.39 -18.29 7.28
CA PHE A 193 -23.89 -17.98 5.94
C PHE A 193 -25.04 -17.50 5.03
N GLY A 194 -26.20 -18.15 5.11
CA GLY A 194 -27.40 -17.78 4.35
C GLY A 194 -27.91 -16.38 4.65
N LEU A 195 -27.82 -15.93 5.92
CA LEU A 195 -28.18 -14.55 6.31
C LEU A 195 -27.31 -13.50 5.62
N HIS A 196 -26.06 -13.83 5.31
CA HIS A 196 -25.12 -12.95 4.61
C HIS A 196 -25.07 -13.17 3.09
N GLY A 197 -26.04 -13.90 2.53
CA GLY A 197 -26.19 -14.09 1.09
C GLY A 197 -25.28 -15.17 0.49
N THR A 198 -24.63 -15.98 1.33
CA THR A 198 -23.82 -17.13 0.91
C THR A 198 -24.52 -18.42 1.32
N SER A 199 -24.81 -19.33 0.40
CA SER A 199 -25.48 -20.58 0.76
C SER A 199 -24.48 -21.72 0.86
N LEU A 200 -24.29 -22.27 2.06
CA LEU A 200 -23.55 -23.53 2.22
C LEU A 200 -24.46 -24.72 1.92
N SER A 201 -23.96 -25.70 1.18
CA SER A 201 -24.64 -26.96 0.94
C SER A 201 -24.62 -27.86 2.18
N ARG A 202 -25.48 -28.89 2.19
CA ARG A 202 -25.49 -29.88 3.27
C ARG A 202 -24.24 -30.75 3.31
N GLN A 203 -23.42 -30.73 2.26
CA GLN A 203 -22.20 -31.51 2.14
C GLN A 203 -20.95 -30.66 2.41
N THR A 204 -21.11 -29.39 2.79
CA THR A 204 -19.99 -28.53 3.14
C THR A 204 -19.17 -29.13 4.27
N THR A 205 -17.87 -29.26 4.04
CA THR A 205 -16.91 -29.82 4.98
C THR A 205 -16.04 -28.72 5.59
N ILE A 206 -15.62 -28.92 6.83
CA ILE A 206 -14.78 -28.00 7.61
C ILE A 206 -13.52 -28.74 8.02
N ALA A 207 -12.37 -28.18 7.65
CA ALA A 207 -11.04 -28.67 7.99
C ALA A 207 -10.21 -27.56 8.65
N THR A 208 -9.44 -27.88 9.68
CA THR A 208 -8.53 -26.91 10.32
C THR A 208 -7.28 -26.76 9.46
N LYS A 209 -7.00 -25.56 8.92
CA LYS A 209 -6.01 -25.40 7.85
C LYS A 209 -4.57 -25.30 8.36
N GLU A 210 -4.33 -24.74 9.55
CA GLU A 210 -2.92 -24.54 10.00
C GLU A 210 -2.71 -24.13 11.48
N THR A 211 -3.73 -23.68 12.24
CA THR A 211 -3.69 -23.34 13.69
C THR A 211 -5.13 -23.20 14.24
N ASP A 212 -5.33 -23.21 15.58
CA ASP A 212 -6.64 -23.03 16.30
C ASP A 212 -7.42 -21.73 15.99
N ASN A 213 -6.97 -20.93 15.02
CA ASN A 213 -7.57 -19.66 14.64
C ASN A 213 -7.92 -19.58 13.15
N ARG A 214 -7.82 -20.70 12.41
CA ARG A 214 -8.09 -20.72 10.96
C ARG A 214 -8.70 -22.05 10.49
N TRP A 215 -9.86 -21.95 9.83
CA TRP A 215 -10.61 -23.07 9.29
C TRP A 215 -10.82 -22.89 7.78
N LEU A 216 -10.73 -23.98 7.04
CA LEU A 216 -11.12 -24.11 5.65
C LEU A 216 -12.52 -24.73 5.61
N VAL A 217 -13.43 -24.07 4.92
CA VAL A 217 -14.80 -24.52 4.70
C VAL A 217 -14.93 -24.78 3.21
N THR A 218 -15.07 -26.04 2.82
CA THR A 218 -15.12 -26.49 1.42
C THR A 218 -16.52 -26.96 1.10
N ASP A 219 -17.19 -26.26 0.18
CA ASP A 219 -18.48 -26.65 -0.36
C ASP A 219 -18.31 -27.32 -1.73
N GLU A 220 -18.17 -28.64 -1.73
CA GLU A 220 -17.99 -29.42 -2.96
C GLU A 220 -19.19 -29.34 -3.92
N THR A 221 -20.39 -29.04 -3.42
CA THR A 221 -21.59 -28.93 -4.26
C THR A 221 -21.60 -27.64 -5.07
N ASN A 222 -21.16 -26.55 -4.45
CA ASN A 222 -21.10 -25.23 -5.07
C ASN A 222 -19.73 -24.93 -5.72
N GLU A 223 -18.76 -25.84 -5.55
CA GLU A 223 -17.36 -25.67 -6.00
C GLU A 223 -16.69 -24.43 -5.37
N GLU A 224 -17.05 -24.13 -4.11
CA GLU A 224 -16.57 -22.94 -3.39
C GLU A 224 -15.73 -23.30 -2.17
N GLU A 225 -14.66 -22.55 -1.95
CA GLU A 225 -13.83 -22.64 -0.75
C GLU A 225 -13.85 -21.32 0.02
N TYR A 226 -13.99 -21.43 1.34
CA TYR A 226 -13.97 -20.31 2.26
C TYR A 226 -12.90 -20.51 3.33
N THR A 227 -12.14 -19.48 3.63
CA THR A 227 -11.30 -19.43 4.82
C THR A 227 -12.03 -18.65 5.92
N VAL A 228 -12.27 -19.28 7.07
CA VAL A 228 -12.69 -18.57 8.30
C VAL A 228 -11.48 -18.30 9.18
N LYS A 229 -11.33 -17.05 9.65
CA LYS A 229 -10.24 -16.63 10.53
C LYS A 229 -10.77 -16.03 11.81
N LYS A 230 -10.13 -16.35 12.92
CA LYS A 230 -10.38 -15.66 14.19
C LYS A 230 -9.45 -14.45 14.31
N ALA A 231 -10.04 -13.28 14.55
CA ALA A 231 -9.32 -12.06 14.91
C ALA A 231 -10.09 -11.39 16.06
N ASP A 232 -9.41 -11.23 17.19
CA ASP A 232 -9.99 -10.72 18.44
C ASP A 232 -11.24 -11.52 18.86
N ASP A 233 -12.36 -10.82 19.10
CA ASP A 233 -13.66 -11.38 19.49
C ASP A 233 -14.60 -11.58 18.29
N ARG A 234 -14.06 -11.85 17.08
CA ARG A 234 -14.89 -12.10 15.88
C ARG A 234 -14.30 -13.18 14.97
N LEU A 235 -15.18 -13.81 14.19
CA LEU A 235 -14.83 -14.74 13.13
C LEU A 235 -15.09 -14.05 11.77
N SER A 236 -14.06 -13.99 10.94
CA SER A 236 -14.09 -13.37 9.62
C SER A 236 -14.12 -14.45 8.55
N VAL A 237 -15.12 -14.39 7.66
CA VAL A 237 -15.27 -15.35 6.55
C VAL A 237 -14.69 -14.74 5.29
N HIS A 238 -13.80 -15.47 4.64
CA HIS A 238 -13.12 -15.08 3.42
C HIS A 238 -13.37 -16.12 2.31
N ALA A 239 -13.46 -15.73 1.05
CA ALA A 239 -13.43 -16.68 -0.07
C ALA A 239 -11.99 -17.00 -0.48
N ASP A 240 -11.64 -18.28 -0.65
CA ASP A 240 -10.34 -18.75 -1.17
C ASP A 240 -10.40 -18.83 -2.71
N GLY A 241 -9.88 -17.79 -3.39
CA GLY A 241 -9.75 -17.73 -4.86
C GLY A 241 -11.07 -17.45 -5.62
N VAL A 242 -11.12 -16.96 -6.86
CA VAL A 242 -10.12 -16.39 -7.80
C VAL A 242 -10.92 -15.42 -8.70
N TYR A 243 -10.97 -14.11 -8.44
CA TYR A 243 -11.51 -13.11 -9.39
C TYR A 243 -12.96 -13.24 -9.93
N GLU A 244 -13.65 -14.36 -9.75
CA GLU A 244 -14.94 -14.64 -10.37
C GLU A 244 -16.07 -13.80 -9.74
N ALA A 245 -15.81 -13.16 -8.61
CA ALA A 245 -16.72 -12.18 -8.01
C ALA A 245 -16.57 -10.75 -8.58
N TYR A 246 -15.53 -10.46 -9.37
CA TYR A 246 -15.21 -9.11 -9.85
C TYR A 246 -15.53 -8.94 -11.32
N THR A 247 -16.80 -8.67 -11.59
CA THR A 247 -17.30 -8.18 -12.87
C THR A 247 -17.17 -6.66 -12.95
N CYS A 248 -17.26 -6.09 -14.15
CA CYS A 248 -17.41 -4.63 -14.32
C CYS A 248 -18.60 -4.08 -13.49
N LEU A 249 -19.60 -4.91 -13.19
CA LEU A 249 -20.81 -4.55 -12.44
C LEU A 249 -20.67 -4.65 -10.93
N THR A 250 -19.75 -5.49 -10.43
CA THR A 250 -19.52 -5.70 -9.00
C THR A 250 -18.28 -4.97 -8.50
N CYS A 251 -17.47 -4.44 -9.40
CA CYS A 251 -16.41 -3.50 -9.06
C CYS A 251 -16.97 -2.08 -8.89
N HIS A 252 -16.80 -1.49 -7.70
CA HIS A 252 -17.29 -0.14 -7.40
C HIS A 252 -16.74 0.96 -8.32
N VAL A 253 -15.63 0.69 -9.02
CA VAL A 253 -14.96 1.59 -9.97
C VAL A 253 -15.60 1.57 -11.36
N HIS A 254 -16.05 0.39 -11.82
CA HIS A 254 -16.58 0.21 -13.18
C HIS A 254 -18.11 0.14 -13.23
N ASN A 255 -18.79 0.22 -12.09
CA ASN A 255 -20.25 0.16 -12.02
C ASN A 255 -20.90 1.55 -12.13
N THR A 256 -20.59 2.31 -13.18
CA THR A 256 -21.33 3.55 -13.47
C THR A 256 -22.72 3.20 -14.05
N PRO A 257 -23.73 4.08 -13.93
CA PRO A 257 -25.06 3.82 -14.49
C PRO A 257 -25.04 3.50 -15.98
N GLU A 258 -24.13 4.11 -16.75
CA GLU A 258 -23.96 3.87 -18.18
C GLU A 258 -23.42 2.46 -18.45
N ILE A 259 -22.38 2.04 -17.71
CA ILE A 259 -21.81 0.70 -17.83
C ILE A 259 -22.82 -0.34 -17.37
N GLN A 260 -23.54 -0.07 -16.28
CA GLN A 260 -24.61 -0.93 -15.77
C GLN A 260 -25.71 -1.11 -16.82
N PHE A 261 -26.17 -0.02 -17.44
CA PHE A 261 -27.16 -0.06 -18.51
C PHE A 261 -26.70 -0.87 -19.72
N ASP A 262 -25.47 -0.67 -20.19
CA ASP A 262 -24.91 -1.42 -21.32
C ASP A 262 -24.77 -2.91 -21.03
N HIS A 263 -24.42 -3.29 -19.80
CA HIS A 263 -24.32 -4.69 -19.41
C HIS A 263 -25.70 -5.33 -19.17
N GLU A 264 -26.63 -4.62 -18.54
CA GLU A 264 -28.01 -5.08 -18.33
C GLU A 264 -28.75 -5.26 -19.65
N SER A 265 -28.62 -4.31 -20.58
CA SER A 265 -29.20 -4.37 -21.92
C SER A 265 -28.66 -5.54 -22.74
N HIS A 266 -27.42 -5.97 -22.48
CA HIS A 266 -26.81 -7.15 -23.10
C HIS A 266 -26.99 -8.44 -22.28
N GLY A 267 -27.77 -8.42 -21.19
CA GLY A 267 -28.04 -9.59 -20.36
C GLY A 267 -26.83 -10.10 -19.57
N VAL A 268 -25.78 -9.30 -19.44
CA VAL A 268 -24.58 -9.61 -18.68
C VAL A 268 -24.85 -9.33 -17.20
N LYS A 269 -25.19 -10.37 -16.43
CA LYS A 269 -25.56 -10.26 -15.01
C LYS A 269 -24.64 -11.03 -14.05
N SER A 270 -23.61 -11.69 -14.58
CA SER A 270 -22.68 -12.53 -13.82
C SER A 270 -21.31 -12.57 -14.49
N TYR A 271 -20.30 -13.05 -13.77
CA TYR A 271 -18.93 -13.16 -14.27
C TYR A 271 -18.79 -14.05 -15.49
N ASN A 272 -19.45 -15.21 -15.49
CA ASN A 272 -19.49 -16.09 -16.65
C ASN A 272 -20.11 -15.38 -17.88
N ALA A 273 -21.05 -14.47 -17.67
CA ALA A 273 -21.59 -13.65 -18.73
C ALA A 273 -20.62 -12.54 -19.21
N CYS A 274 -19.78 -11.98 -18.32
CA CYS A 274 -18.73 -11.03 -18.70
C CYS A 274 -17.69 -11.67 -19.63
N LEU A 275 -17.34 -12.93 -19.40
CA LEU A 275 -16.40 -13.69 -20.23
C LEU A 275 -16.92 -14.01 -21.65
N ASN A 276 -18.21 -13.78 -21.91
CA ASN A 276 -18.78 -13.88 -23.26
C ASN A 276 -18.44 -12.67 -24.14
N CYS A 277 -18.11 -11.53 -23.53
CA CYS A 277 -17.85 -10.26 -24.22
C CYS A 277 -16.37 -9.84 -24.10
N HIS A 278 -15.71 -10.20 -23.01
CA HIS A 278 -14.31 -9.82 -22.73
C HIS A 278 -13.38 -11.03 -22.78
N GLN A 279 -12.25 -10.86 -23.45
CA GLN A 279 -11.16 -11.85 -23.47
C GLN A 279 -9.97 -11.29 -22.69
N THR A 280 -9.40 -12.06 -21.78
CA THR A 280 -8.18 -11.70 -21.05
C THR A 280 -7.20 -12.87 -20.97
N VAL A 281 -5.93 -12.60 -20.68
CA VAL A 281 -4.90 -13.62 -20.46
C VAL A 281 -4.21 -13.34 -19.14
N ILE A 282 -4.29 -14.29 -18.21
CA ILE A 282 -3.72 -14.17 -16.86
C ILE A 282 -2.80 -15.36 -16.65
N ASN A 283 -1.53 -15.11 -16.31
CA ASN A 283 -0.51 -16.14 -16.11
C ASN A 283 -0.38 -17.14 -17.29
N GLY A 284 -0.57 -16.65 -18.52
CA GLY A 284 -0.52 -17.48 -19.73
C GLY A 284 -1.79 -18.30 -20.00
N ILE A 285 -2.79 -18.24 -19.11
CA ILE A 285 -4.09 -18.88 -19.28
C ILE A 285 -5.07 -17.87 -19.86
N LYS A 286 -5.75 -18.24 -20.95
CA LYS A 286 -6.69 -17.37 -21.67
C LYS A 286 -8.11 -17.61 -21.15
N TYR A 287 -8.78 -16.52 -20.78
CA TYR A 287 -10.15 -16.50 -20.29
C TYR A 287 -11.06 -15.76 -21.29
N GLY A 288 -12.30 -16.24 -21.41
CA GLY A 288 -13.34 -15.66 -22.26
C GLY A 288 -13.22 -15.95 -23.76
N THR A 289 -14.24 -15.54 -24.52
CA THR A 289 -14.32 -15.74 -25.98
C THR A 289 -14.38 -14.40 -26.71
N ARG A 290 -13.57 -14.22 -27.76
CA ARG A 290 -13.69 -13.05 -28.64
C ARG A 290 -14.88 -13.27 -29.56
N LYS A 291 -16.06 -12.77 -29.20
CA LYS A 291 -17.16 -12.65 -30.18
C LYS A 291 -16.76 -11.63 -31.23
N ALA A 292 -16.43 -12.12 -32.42
CA ALA A 292 -16.34 -11.31 -33.62
C ALA A 292 -17.77 -11.06 -34.11
N ASN A 293 -18.20 -9.79 -34.09
CA ASN A 293 -19.39 -9.19 -34.69
C ASN A 293 -20.29 -8.51 -33.65
N TRP A 294 -20.01 -7.23 -33.45
CA TRP A 294 -20.80 -6.26 -32.70
C TRP A 294 -21.59 -5.35 -33.66
N GLU A 295 -22.14 -5.92 -34.74
CA GLU A 295 -23.12 -5.18 -35.53
C GLU A 295 -24.48 -5.33 -34.86
N TYR A 296 -24.92 -4.23 -34.26
CA TYR A 296 -26.28 -3.96 -33.79
C TYR A 296 -27.29 -4.59 -34.75
N ASN A 297 -28.04 -5.57 -34.27
CA ASN A 297 -29.30 -5.94 -34.89
C ASN A 297 -30.39 -5.31 -34.01
N PRO A 298 -31.12 -4.29 -34.50
CA PRO A 298 -32.06 -3.48 -33.72
C PRO A 298 -33.21 -4.28 -33.11
#